data_AF-A0A7L2RYQ6-F1
#
_entry.id   AF-A0A7L2RYQ6-F1
#
_cell.length_a   1.000
_cell.length_b   1.000
_cell.length_c   1.000
_cell.angle_alpha   90.00
_cell.angle_beta   90.00
_cell.angle_gamma   90.00
#
_symmetry.space_group_name_H-M   'P 1'
#
loop_
_entity.id
_entity.type
_entity.pdbx_description
1 polymer ?
#
loop_
_entity_poly.entity_id
_entity_poly.type
_entity_poly.pdbx_seq_one_letter_code
_entity_poly.pdbx_strand_id
1 'polypeptide(L)'
;LTLLLGLPLAVTTSPPSCAPLAPITFDNTTIPRLLGQWFYIIGASKYPPHVAEMKGIKYAAFSFSPGDHEDELNVTETMRLNETCVVKENSKVQVFHQNSTLVH
;
A
#
# COMPACT_ATOMS: atom_id res chain seq x y z
N LEU A 1 -26.85 -46.46 -14.02
CA LEU A 1 -26.91 -45.34 -13.04
C LEU A 1 -25.63 -45.40 -12.21
N THR A 2 -24.58 -44.69 -12.61
CA THR A 2 -23.29 -44.66 -11.90
C THR A 2 -23.11 -43.27 -11.31
N LEU A 3 -23.28 -43.18 -9.99
CA LEU A 3 -23.16 -41.97 -9.19
C LEU A 3 -21.66 -41.73 -8.91
N LEU A 4 -21.03 -40.81 -9.65
CA LEU A 4 -19.69 -40.32 -9.31
C LEU A 4 -19.82 -39.30 -8.17
N LEU A 5 -19.54 -39.75 -6.96
CA LEU A 5 -19.39 -38.90 -5.78
C LEU A 5 -18.15 -38.02 -5.98
N GLY A 6 -18.37 -36.72 -6.18
CA GLY A 6 -17.30 -35.72 -6.24
C GLY A 6 -16.60 -35.62 -4.89
N LEU A 7 -15.34 -36.05 -4.86
CA LEU A 7 -14.46 -35.89 -3.71
C LEU A 7 -14.18 -34.38 -3.54
N PRO A 8 -14.45 -33.76 -2.37
CA PRO A 8 -14.07 -32.38 -2.18
C PRO A 8 -12.54 -32.39 -2.14
N LEU A 9 -11.91 -31.68 -3.07
CA LEU A 9 -10.50 -31.34 -2.98
C LEU A 9 -10.35 -30.49 -1.72
N ALA A 10 -10.06 -31.14 -0.60
CA ALA A 10 -9.60 -30.47 0.60
C ALA A 10 -8.22 -29.90 0.26
N VAL A 11 -8.21 -28.70 -0.30
CA VAL A 11 -6.98 -27.93 -0.47
C VAL A 11 -6.47 -27.67 0.93
N THR A 12 -5.52 -28.47 1.37
CA THR A 12 -4.74 -28.22 2.58
C THR A 12 -3.84 -27.03 2.30
N THR A 13 -4.42 -25.82 2.26
CA THR A 13 -3.62 -24.61 2.35
C THR A 13 -3.04 -24.61 3.76
N SER A 14 -1.73 -24.82 3.88
CA SER A 14 -1.02 -24.52 5.13
C SER A 14 -1.45 -23.11 5.57
N PRO A 15 -1.71 -22.89 6.87
CA PRO A 15 -2.08 -21.56 7.33
C PRO A 15 -1.03 -20.55 6.83
N PRO A 16 -1.46 -19.36 6.37
CA PRO A 16 -0.54 -18.37 5.86
C PRO A 16 0.53 -18.10 6.92
N SER A 17 1.78 -18.10 6.49
CA SER A 17 2.90 -17.84 7.39
C SER A 17 2.72 -16.47 8.04
N CYS A 18 2.70 -16.44 9.36
CA CYS A 18 2.72 -15.20 10.15
C CYS A 18 4.15 -14.76 10.48
N ALA A 19 5.15 -15.22 9.72
CA ALA A 19 6.52 -14.77 9.88
C ALA A 19 6.59 -13.24 9.73
N PRO A 20 7.35 -12.52 10.58
CA PRO A 20 7.52 -11.08 10.44
C PRO A 20 8.04 -10.72 9.05
N LEU A 21 7.48 -9.65 8.47
CA LEU A 21 8.00 -9.10 7.22
C LEU A 21 9.38 -8.49 7.49
N ALA A 22 10.38 -8.92 6.72
CA ALA A 22 11.71 -8.32 6.74
C ALA A 22 11.75 -7.14 5.76
N PRO A 23 12.27 -5.97 6.17
CA PRO A 23 12.52 -4.87 5.24
C PRO A 23 13.49 -5.30 4.13
N ILE A 24 13.23 -4.84 2.91
CA ILE A 24 14.16 -4.97 1.79
C ILE A 24 14.96 -3.68 1.64
N THR A 25 16.19 -3.78 1.10
CA THR A 25 16.97 -2.59 0.79
C THR A 25 16.39 -1.86 -0.41
N PHE A 26 16.33 -0.52 -0.34
CA PHE A 26 16.03 0.31 -1.51
C PHE A 26 17.24 0.36 -2.45
N ASP A 27 17.31 -0.62 -3.35
CA ASP A 27 18.25 -0.60 -4.47
C ASP A 27 17.85 0.43 -5.54
N ASN A 28 18.69 0.58 -6.56
CA ASN A 28 18.48 1.52 -7.65
C ASN A 28 17.24 1.22 -8.53
N THR A 29 16.55 0.10 -8.30
CA THR A 29 15.34 -0.29 -9.04
C THR A 29 14.06 -0.16 -8.21
N THR A 30 14.15 -0.18 -6.88
CA THR A 30 12.98 -0.15 -6.00
C THR A 30 12.20 1.16 -6.11
N ILE A 31 12.86 2.31 -6.00
CA ILE A 31 12.18 3.62 -6.03
C ILE A 31 11.55 3.91 -7.41
N PRO A 32 12.25 3.69 -8.55
CA PRO A 32 11.63 3.85 -9.86
C PRO A 32 10.36 3.01 -10.07
N ARG A 33 10.24 1.85 -9.41
CA ARG A 33 9.04 0.98 -9.48
C ARG A 33 7.84 1.52 -8.70
N LEU A 34 8.05 2.47 -7.79
CA LEU A 34 6.96 3.14 -7.07
C LEU A 34 6.33 4.27 -7.87
N LEU A 35 6.97 4.73 -8.94
CA LEU A 35 6.46 5.83 -9.77
C LEU A 35 5.16 5.43 -10.48
N GLY A 36 4.30 6.43 -10.70
CA GLY A 36 3.01 6.26 -11.36
C GLY A 36 1.83 6.21 -10.38
N GLN A 37 0.73 5.62 -10.82
CA GLN A 37 -0.56 5.71 -10.14
C GLN A 37 -0.82 4.48 -9.26
N TRP A 38 -1.24 4.73 -8.02
CA TRP A 38 -1.59 3.72 -7.04
C TRP A 38 -2.98 3.97 -6.49
N PHE A 39 -3.68 2.89 -6.14
CA PHE A 39 -4.99 2.94 -5.51
C PHE A 39 -4.92 2.22 -4.17
N TYR A 40 -5.38 2.88 -3.12
CA TYR A 40 -5.56 2.25 -1.82
C TYR A 40 -6.67 1.20 -1.91
N ILE A 41 -6.35 -0.04 -1.58
CA ILE A 41 -7.30 -1.15 -1.59
C ILE A 41 -7.82 -1.43 -0.18
N ILE A 42 -6.90 -1.67 0.77
CA ILE A 42 -7.22 -2.01 2.15
C ILE A 42 -6.03 -1.73 3.07
N GLY A 43 -6.30 -1.53 4.36
CA GLY A 43 -5.30 -1.34 5.40
C GLY A 43 -5.78 -1.91 6.73
N ALA A 44 -4.83 -2.26 7.59
CA ALA A 44 -5.08 -2.75 8.95
C ALA A 44 -4.02 -2.20 9.89
N SER A 45 -4.41 -1.81 11.09
CA SER A 45 -3.51 -1.25 12.09
C SER A 45 -4.00 -1.57 13.50
N LYS A 46 -3.05 -1.68 14.44
CA LYS A 46 -3.34 -1.74 15.88
C LYS A 46 -3.38 -0.35 16.51
N TYR A 47 -2.89 0.68 15.83
CA TYR A 47 -2.84 2.05 16.35
C TYR A 47 -4.20 2.74 16.13
N PRO A 48 -4.94 3.11 17.20
CA PRO A 48 -6.32 3.59 17.06
C PRO A 48 -6.50 4.81 16.14
N PRO A 49 -5.60 5.81 16.11
CA PRO A 49 -5.72 6.93 15.19
C PRO A 49 -5.73 6.50 13.71
N HIS A 50 -4.85 5.58 13.29
CA HIS A 50 -4.87 5.06 11.91
C HIS A 50 -6.14 4.27 11.62
N VAL A 51 -6.69 3.54 12.60
CA VAL A 51 -7.97 2.84 12.42
C VAL A 51 -9.11 3.83 12.17
N ALA A 52 -9.13 4.97 12.86
CA ALA A 52 -10.13 6.01 12.64
C ALA A 52 -10.00 6.63 11.24
N GLU A 53 -8.78 6.93 10.82
CA GLU A 53 -8.47 7.45 9.48
C GLU A 53 -8.91 6.48 8.37
N MET A 54 -8.49 5.21 8.45
CA MET A 54 -8.82 4.19 7.44
C MET A 54 -10.33 3.94 7.32
N LYS A 55 -11.11 4.08 8.41
CA LYS A 55 -12.58 3.97 8.36
C LYS A 55 -13.23 5.11 7.57
N GLY A 56 -12.61 6.28 7.58
CA GLY A 56 -13.07 7.45 6.83
C GLY A 56 -12.76 7.39 5.34
N ILE A 57 -11.70 6.68 4.94
CA ILE A 57 -11.30 6.56 3.53
C ILE A 57 -12.32 5.68 2.78
N LYS A 58 -13.02 6.27 1.82
CA LYS A 58 -13.90 5.57 0.86
C LYS A 58 -13.20 5.29 -0.47
N TYR A 59 -12.22 6.11 -0.81
CA TYR A 59 -11.36 5.98 -1.97
C TYR A 59 -10.08 6.76 -1.71
N ALA A 60 -8.94 6.25 -2.15
CA ALA A 60 -7.72 7.02 -2.22
C ALA A 60 -6.89 6.57 -3.42
N ALA A 61 -6.38 7.54 -4.17
CA ALA A 61 -5.41 7.33 -5.21
C ALA A 61 -4.23 8.28 -5.04
N PHE A 62 -3.06 7.81 -5.42
CA PHE A 62 -1.80 8.52 -5.29
C PHE A 62 -1.09 8.48 -6.63
N SER A 63 -0.52 9.61 -7.05
CA SER A 63 0.38 9.66 -8.19
C SER A 63 1.76 10.05 -7.69
N PHE A 64 2.72 9.13 -7.82
CA PHE A 64 4.12 9.35 -7.45
C PHE A 64 4.93 9.74 -8.68
N SER A 65 5.73 10.78 -8.52
CA SER A 65 6.67 11.28 -9.53
C SER A 65 8.00 11.62 -8.88
N PRO A 66 9.11 11.67 -9.64
CA PRO A 66 10.39 12.13 -9.10
C PRO A 66 10.27 13.52 -8.45
N GLY A 67 10.92 13.69 -7.30
CA GLY A 67 11.07 14.97 -6.62
C GLY A 67 12.17 15.83 -7.22
N ASP A 68 12.45 16.94 -6.53
CA ASP A 68 13.54 17.85 -6.92
C ASP A 68 14.93 17.26 -6.59
N HIS A 69 14.97 16.35 -5.62
CA HIS A 69 16.17 15.67 -5.13
C HIS A 69 16.03 14.15 -5.30
N GLU A 70 17.16 13.43 -5.36
CA GLU A 70 17.17 11.97 -5.59
C GLU A 70 16.43 11.19 -4.50
N ASP A 71 16.41 11.72 -3.28
CA ASP A 71 15.77 11.14 -2.09
C ASP A 71 14.34 11.65 -1.88
N GLU A 72 13.71 12.20 -2.90
CA GLU A 72 12.38 12.80 -2.79
C GLU A 72 11.43 12.31 -3.89
N LEU A 73 10.17 12.08 -3.49
CA LEU A 73 9.07 11.79 -4.40
C LEU A 73 7.98 12.84 -4.25
N ASN A 74 7.59 13.47 -5.35
CA ASN A 74 6.41 14.31 -5.39
C ASN A 74 5.15 13.42 -5.46
N VAL A 75 4.15 13.74 -4.64
CA VAL A 75 2.91 12.99 -4.51
C VAL A 75 1.71 13.92 -4.72
N THR A 76 0.82 13.49 -5.62
CA THR A 76 -0.54 14.03 -5.68
C THR A 76 -1.50 13.00 -5.09
N GLU A 77 -2.24 13.41 -4.07
CA GLU A 77 -3.20 12.54 -3.38
C GLU A 77 -4.63 12.97 -3.75
N THR A 78 -5.46 12.02 -4.15
CA THR A 78 -6.89 12.23 -4.35
C THR A 78 -7.65 11.25 -3.48
N MET A 79 -8.37 11.77 -2.49
CA MET A 79 -9.04 10.97 -1.48
C MET A 79 -10.51 11.35 -1.37
N ARG A 80 -11.36 10.34 -1.18
CA ARG A 80 -12.71 10.54 -0.68
C ARG A 80 -12.73 10.18 0.80
N LEU A 81 -12.77 11.19 1.65
CA LEU A 81 -12.89 11.06 3.10
C LEU A 81 -14.37 11.26 3.47
N ASN A 82 -15.03 10.18 3.85
CA ASN A 82 -16.49 10.11 4.01
C ASN A 82 -17.18 10.57 2.71
N GLU A 83 -17.90 11.70 2.77
CA GLU A 83 -18.61 12.27 1.62
C GLU A 83 -17.84 13.44 0.96
N THR A 84 -16.62 13.74 1.41
CA THR A 84 -15.82 14.85 0.90
C THR A 84 -14.69 14.36 0.01
N CYS A 85 -14.54 14.96 -1.17
CA CYS A 85 -13.35 14.77 -1.99
C CYS A 85 -12.28 15.77 -1.57
N VAL A 86 -11.08 15.28 -1.29
CA VAL A 86 -9.90 16.07 -0.92
C VAL A 86 -8.80 15.76 -1.91
N VAL A 87 -8.25 16.79 -2.52
CA VAL A 87 -7.07 16.71 -3.38
C VAL A 87 -5.93 17.44 -2.68
N LYS A 88 -4.81 16.76 -2.50
CA LYS A 88 -3.57 17.38 -2.02
C LYS A 88 -2.56 17.36 -3.16
N GLU A 89 -2.22 18.55 -3.60
CA GLU A 89 -1.17 18.77 -4.58
C GLU A 89 0.16 19.06 -3.87
N ASN A 90 1.27 18.73 -4.53
CA ASN A 90 2.63 19.04 -4.08
C ASN A 90 2.99 18.46 -2.70
N SER A 91 2.40 17.34 -2.30
CA SER A 91 2.92 16.59 -1.16
C SER A 91 4.25 15.93 -1.51
N LYS A 92 5.10 15.67 -0.52
CA LYS A 92 6.43 15.09 -0.72
C LYS A 92 6.62 13.88 0.18
N VAL A 93 7.24 12.83 -0.35
CA VAL A 93 7.69 11.67 0.41
C VAL A 93 9.22 11.64 0.37
N GLN A 94 9.83 11.58 1.55
CA GLN A 94 11.27 11.47 1.73
C GLN A 94 11.71 10.00 1.72
N VAL A 95 12.81 9.72 1.02
CA VAL A 95 13.37 8.38 0.80
C VAL A 95 14.68 8.24 1.57
N PHE A 96 14.64 7.53 2.70
CA PHE A 96 15.82 7.25 3.50
C PHE A 96 16.48 5.93 3.06
N HIS A 97 17.37 5.99 2.06
CA HIS A 97 18.06 4.81 1.52
C HIS A 97 18.81 3.99 2.57
N GLN A 98 19.41 4.64 3.57
CA GLN A 98 20.22 3.97 4.61
C GLN A 98 19.41 2.95 5.43
N ASN A 99 18.12 3.22 5.67
CA ASN A 99 17.24 2.38 6.49
C ASN A 99 16.04 1.83 5.70
N SER A 100 15.98 2.11 4.39
CA SER A 100 14.89 1.69 3.50
C SER A 100 13.51 2.11 4.02
N THR A 101 13.41 3.39 4.39
CA THR A 101 12.21 4.00 4.96
C THR A 101 11.69 5.10 4.05
N LEU A 102 10.37 5.17 3.91
CA LEU A 102 9.66 6.30 3.30
C LEU A 102 8.93 7.09 4.38
N VAL A 103 8.98 8.42 4.32
CA VAL A 103 8.27 9.31 5.26
C VAL A 103 7.48 10.34 4.48
N HIS A 104 6.19 10.46 4.81
CA HIS A 104 5.24 11.42 4.24
C HIS A 104 4.95 12.52 5.25
#